data_AF-A0A352KTY1-F1
#
_entry.id   AF-A0A352KTY1-F1
#
_cell.length_a   1.000
_cell.length_b   1.000
_cell.length_c   1.000
_cell.angle_alpha   90.00
_cell.angle_beta   90.00
_cell.angle_gamma   90.00
#
_symmetry.space_group_name_H-M   'P 1'
#
loop_
_entity.id
_entity.type
_entity.pdbx_description
1 polymer ?
#
loop_
_entity_poly.entity_id
_entity_poly.type
_entity_poly.pdbx_seq_one_letter_code
_entity_poly.pdbx_strand_id
1 'polypeptide(L)'
;MAAFARADVPQEQRKDFYLYADEFQNFTTDSIATILSEARKYRLDLIIGHQFIAQLQEKIRDAVFGNVGSLVSFRVGVDDAEYLAKQLEPVFDANDLINLDNFNAYVKLMINGQISVPFNMITYPGRPSSPELAKSIREISRLKYGRDRAMVEREIFERSQLGKTAPPPAFDELNR
;
A
#
# COMPACT_ATOMS: atom_id res chain seq x y z
N MET A 1 -6.44 -13.27 6.29
CA MET A 1 -5.65 -12.01 6.33
C MET A 1 -4.79 -12.00 7.59
N ALA A 2 -3.47 -11.79 7.45
CA ALA A 2 -2.52 -11.86 8.57
C ALA A 2 -2.67 -10.74 9.63
N ALA A 3 -3.33 -9.63 9.29
CA ALA A 3 -3.58 -8.53 10.23
C ALA A 3 -4.55 -8.90 11.37
N PHE A 4 -5.59 -9.70 11.08
CA PHE A 4 -6.56 -10.14 12.09
C PHE A 4 -6.01 -11.17 13.09
N ALA A 5 -4.87 -11.81 12.78
CA ALA A 5 -4.21 -12.73 13.70
C ALA A 5 -3.66 -12.05 14.97
N ARG A 6 -3.74 -10.72 15.07
CA ARG A 6 -3.34 -9.93 16.24
C ARG A 6 -4.51 -9.55 17.15
N ALA A 7 -5.73 -9.99 16.83
CA ALA A 7 -6.91 -9.73 17.65
C ALA A 7 -6.72 -10.24 19.09
N ASP A 8 -5.99 -11.34 19.26
CA ASP A 8 -5.79 -12.00 20.56
C ASP A 8 -4.71 -11.37 21.45
N VAL A 9 -3.94 -10.41 20.94
CA VAL A 9 -2.93 -9.68 21.74
C VAL A 9 -3.61 -8.45 22.39
N PRO A 10 -3.49 -8.22 23.71
CA PRO A 10 -3.99 -6.99 24.34
C PRO A 10 -3.43 -5.74 23.67
N GLN A 11 -4.26 -4.71 23.48
CA GLN A 11 -3.89 -3.52 22.68
C GLN A 11 -2.57 -2.86 23.15
N GLU A 12 -2.33 -2.84 24.45
CA GLU A 12 -1.12 -2.27 25.07
C GLU A 12 0.17 -3.04 24.70
N GLN A 13 0.05 -4.33 24.39
CA GLN A 13 1.17 -5.20 24.03
C GLN A 13 1.36 -5.31 22.50
N ARG A 14 0.42 -4.78 21.71
CA ARG A 14 0.55 -4.75 20.25
C ARG A 14 1.71 -3.83 19.90
N LYS A 15 2.56 -4.25 18.95
CA LYS A 15 3.60 -3.40 18.38
C LYS A 15 3.03 -2.65 17.19
N ASP A 16 3.45 -1.40 17.01
CA ASP A 16 3.12 -0.61 15.82
C ASP A 16 3.59 -1.35 14.58
N PHE A 17 2.75 -1.36 13.57
CA PHE A 17 3.03 -2.00 12.31
C PHE A 17 2.67 -1.07 11.16
N TYR A 18 3.70 -0.73 10.40
CA TYR A 18 3.61 0.22 9.31
C TYR A 18 3.37 -0.54 8.00
N LEU A 19 2.24 -0.23 7.36
CA LEU A 19 1.90 -0.74 6.04
C LEU A 19 1.97 0.40 5.04
N TYR A 20 2.88 0.27 4.08
CA TYR A 20 3.01 1.18 2.95
C TYR A 20 2.33 0.55 1.74
N ALA A 21 1.28 1.20 1.25
CA ALA A 21 0.52 0.78 0.09
C ALA A 21 0.64 1.85 -0.99
N ASP A 22 1.55 1.61 -1.93
CA ASP A 22 1.69 2.44 -3.13
C ASP A 22 0.71 1.96 -4.21
N GLU A 23 0.33 2.87 -5.11
CA GLU A 23 -0.69 2.62 -6.14
C GLU A 23 -1.97 1.99 -5.56
N PHE A 24 -2.47 2.61 -4.49
CA PHE A 24 -3.52 2.07 -3.64
C PHE A 24 -4.79 1.66 -4.38
N GLN A 25 -5.10 2.28 -5.51
CA GLN A 25 -6.22 1.89 -6.37
C GLN A 25 -6.20 0.40 -6.75
N ASN A 26 -5.02 -0.22 -6.85
CA ASN A 26 -4.86 -1.64 -7.14
C ASN A 26 -5.26 -2.57 -5.98
N PHE A 27 -5.40 -2.03 -4.78
CA PHE A 27 -5.71 -2.76 -3.54
C PHE A 27 -7.11 -2.44 -2.99
N THR A 28 -7.95 -1.77 -3.78
CA THR A 28 -9.29 -1.31 -3.41
C THR A 28 -10.30 -2.45 -3.35
N THR A 29 -10.30 -3.19 -2.24
CA THR A 29 -11.37 -4.14 -1.91
C THR A 29 -12.30 -3.55 -0.86
N ASP A 30 -13.56 -3.98 -0.79
CA ASP A 30 -14.52 -3.52 0.23
C ASP A 30 -13.99 -3.64 1.68
N SER A 31 -13.14 -4.64 1.92
CA SER A 31 -12.52 -4.88 3.22
C SER A 31 -11.55 -3.77 3.65
N ILE A 32 -10.97 -3.02 2.71
CA ILE A 32 -9.99 -1.97 3.02
C ILE A 32 -10.63 -0.79 3.75
N ALA A 33 -11.88 -0.45 3.43
CA ALA A 33 -12.63 0.61 4.09
C ALA A 33 -12.86 0.28 5.58
N THR A 34 -13.15 -0.99 5.88
CA THR A 34 -13.26 -1.48 7.26
C THR A 34 -11.90 -1.42 7.96
N ILE A 35 -10.83 -1.87 7.29
CA ILE A 35 -9.47 -1.80 7.86
C ILE A 35 -9.09 -0.36 8.19
N LEU A 36 -9.33 0.59 7.28
CA LEU A 36 -9.08 2.02 7.49
C LEU A 36 -9.78 2.57 8.73
N SER A 37 -11.04 2.20 8.93
CA SER A 37 -11.86 2.66 10.05
C SER A 37 -11.46 2.00 11.38
N GLU A 38 -10.86 0.81 11.35
CA GLU A 38 -10.48 0.05 12.55
C GLU A 38 -8.98 0.02 12.84
N ALA A 39 -8.14 0.51 11.93
CA ALA A 39 -6.67 0.35 11.97
C ALA A 39 -6.06 0.77 13.31
N ARG A 40 -6.57 1.84 13.92
CA ARG A 40 -6.13 2.33 15.25
C ARG A 40 -6.25 1.28 16.34
N LYS A 41 -7.31 0.45 16.33
CA LYS A 41 -7.51 -0.64 17.32
C LYS A 41 -6.35 -1.65 17.25
N TYR A 42 -5.83 -1.87 16.05
CA TYR A 42 -4.80 -2.89 15.78
C TYR A 42 -3.37 -2.35 15.80
N ARG A 43 -3.16 -1.06 16.16
CA ARG A 43 -1.85 -0.36 16.03
C ARG A 43 -1.25 -0.55 14.63
N LEU A 44 -2.12 -0.44 13.62
CA LEU A 44 -1.77 -0.48 12.21
C LEU A 44 -1.64 0.96 11.71
N ASP A 45 -0.43 1.35 11.36
CA ASP A 45 -0.12 2.62 10.75
C ASP A 45 -0.13 2.44 9.23
N LEU A 46 -1.12 3.03 8.56
CA LEU A 46 -1.31 2.89 7.12
C LEU A 46 -0.83 4.14 6.40
N ILE A 47 0.06 3.95 5.42
CA ILE A 47 0.61 4.98 4.56
C ILE A 47 0.21 4.64 3.14
N ILE A 48 -0.54 5.54 2.50
CA ILE A 48 -1.20 5.28 1.22
C ILE A 48 -0.70 6.28 0.19
N GLY A 49 -0.20 5.77 -0.93
CA GLY A 49 0.07 6.54 -2.15
C GLY A 49 -0.99 6.28 -3.19
N HIS A 50 -1.57 7.34 -3.77
CA HIS A 50 -2.46 7.25 -4.93
C HIS A 50 -2.24 8.44 -5.86
N GLN A 51 -2.49 8.26 -7.17
CA GLN A 51 -2.27 9.30 -8.19
C GLN A 51 -3.53 10.12 -8.48
N PHE A 52 -4.70 9.46 -8.56
CA PHE A 52 -5.97 10.10 -8.93
C PHE A 52 -7.05 9.72 -7.92
N ILE A 53 -7.79 10.70 -7.38
CA ILE A 53 -8.87 10.40 -6.42
C ILE A 53 -10.02 9.67 -7.13
N ALA A 54 -10.27 10.02 -8.39
CA ALA A 54 -11.33 9.41 -9.21
C ALA A 54 -11.17 7.89 -9.45
N GLN A 55 -9.97 7.33 -9.25
CA GLN A 55 -9.74 5.88 -9.34
C GLN A 55 -10.25 5.13 -8.10
N LEU A 56 -10.51 5.84 -7.01
CA LEU A 56 -11.07 5.24 -5.80
C LEU A 56 -12.59 5.20 -5.89
N GLN A 57 -13.16 4.05 -5.55
CA GLN A 57 -14.59 3.94 -5.33
C GLN A 57 -15.02 4.89 -4.20
N GLU A 58 -16.17 5.52 -4.36
CA GLU A 58 -16.69 6.55 -3.44
C GLU A 58 -16.63 6.14 -1.96
N LYS A 59 -17.10 4.93 -1.64
CA LYS A 59 -17.05 4.39 -0.27
C LYS A 59 -15.64 4.31 0.30
N ILE A 60 -14.65 3.96 -0.53
CA ILE A 60 -13.24 3.85 -0.10
C ILE A 60 -12.65 5.25 0.02
N ARG A 61 -12.90 6.14 -0.93
CA ARG A 61 -12.50 7.55 -0.87
C ARG A 61 -12.96 8.16 0.45
N ASP A 62 -14.25 8.06 0.76
CA ASP A 62 -14.82 8.66 1.95
C ASP A 62 -14.26 8.03 3.23
N ALA A 63 -13.99 6.71 3.23
CA ALA A 63 -13.33 6.04 4.34
C ALA A 63 -11.86 6.47 4.52
N VAL A 64 -11.12 6.72 3.44
CA VAL A 64 -9.76 7.25 3.50
C VAL A 64 -9.79 8.66 4.08
N PHE A 65 -10.47 9.60 3.42
CA PHE A 65 -10.46 11.02 3.81
C PHE A 65 -11.15 11.28 5.16
N GLY A 66 -12.08 10.43 5.59
CA GLY A 66 -12.70 10.50 6.91
C GLY A 66 -11.81 10.03 8.06
N ASN A 67 -10.79 9.20 7.79
CA ASN A 67 -9.95 8.60 8.83
C ASN A 67 -8.49 9.08 8.82
N VAL A 68 -7.98 9.62 7.71
CA VAL A 68 -6.61 10.12 7.63
C VAL A 68 -6.45 11.42 8.41
N GLY A 69 -5.53 11.42 9.38
CA GLY A 69 -5.17 12.62 10.15
C GLY A 69 -4.08 13.45 9.48
N SER A 70 -3.24 12.81 8.65
CA SER A 70 -2.13 13.44 7.96
C SER A 70 -2.30 13.27 6.45
N LEU A 71 -2.07 14.36 5.71
CA LEU A 71 -2.16 14.46 4.26
C LEU A 71 -0.86 15.06 3.72
N VAL A 72 -0.34 14.48 2.65
CA VAL A 72 0.76 15.02 1.86
C VAL A 72 0.27 15.04 0.41
N SER A 73 0.18 16.23 -0.18
CA SER A 73 -0.27 16.42 -1.55
C SER A 73 0.85 17.04 -2.37
N PHE A 74 1.24 16.36 -3.44
CA PHE A 74 2.10 16.92 -4.48
C PHE A 74 1.25 17.66 -5.51
N ARG A 75 1.87 18.12 -6.61
CA ARG A 75 1.12 18.70 -7.72
C ARG A 75 0.07 17.70 -8.24
N VAL A 76 -1.17 18.16 -8.33
CA VAL A 76 -2.32 17.38 -8.80
C VAL A 76 -3.04 18.09 -9.95
N GLY A 77 -3.94 17.36 -10.63
CA GLY A 77 -4.81 17.92 -11.65
C GLY A 77 -5.96 18.74 -11.05
N VAL A 78 -6.73 19.42 -11.92
CA VAL A 78 -7.83 20.34 -11.53
C VAL A 78 -8.87 19.64 -10.66
N ASP A 79 -9.37 18.48 -11.09
CA ASP A 79 -10.43 17.76 -10.39
C ASP A 79 -10.03 17.33 -8.97
N ASP A 80 -8.80 16.83 -8.82
CA ASP A 80 -8.26 16.42 -7.51
C ASP A 80 -7.94 17.65 -6.64
N ALA A 81 -7.52 18.76 -7.25
CA ALA A 81 -7.19 20.00 -6.54
C ALA A 81 -8.42 20.60 -5.85
N GLU A 82 -9.58 20.63 -6.51
CA GLU A 82 -10.82 21.11 -5.89
C GLU A 82 -11.23 20.29 -4.66
N TYR A 83 -10.98 18.98 -4.70
CA TYR A 83 -11.28 18.10 -3.57
C TYR A 83 -10.27 18.31 -2.42
N LEU A 84 -8.98 18.39 -2.74
CA LEU A 84 -7.90 18.51 -1.76
C LEU A 84 -7.82 19.92 -1.14
N ALA A 85 -8.22 20.96 -1.87
CA ALA A 85 -8.27 22.34 -1.36
C ALA A 85 -9.11 22.43 -0.08
N LYS A 86 -10.25 21.73 -0.01
CA LYS A 86 -11.09 21.65 1.19
C LYS A 86 -10.36 21.13 2.43
N GLN A 87 -9.28 20.38 2.26
CA GLN A 87 -8.45 19.87 3.35
C GLN A 87 -7.33 20.82 3.75
N LEU A 88 -6.93 21.74 2.87
CA LEU A 88 -5.78 22.63 3.02
C LEU A 88 -6.17 24.11 3.21
N GLU A 89 -7.43 24.44 2.97
CA GLU A 89 -8.00 25.74 3.28
C GLU A 89 -7.87 26.07 4.78
N PRO A 90 -7.69 27.36 5.13
CA PRO A 90 -7.63 28.51 4.23
C PRO A 90 -6.21 28.84 3.71
N VAL A 91 -5.21 27.98 3.99
CA VAL A 91 -3.80 28.32 3.72
C VAL A 91 -3.46 28.16 2.24
N PHE A 92 -3.96 27.10 1.61
CA PHE A 92 -3.76 26.81 0.20
C PHE A 92 -5.10 26.59 -0.48
N ASP A 93 -5.21 27.05 -1.71
CA ASP A 93 -6.37 26.83 -2.57
C ASP A 93 -6.09 25.79 -3.68
N ALA A 94 -7.06 25.58 -4.56
CA ALA A 94 -6.92 24.65 -5.68
C ALA A 94 -5.86 25.11 -6.69
N ASN A 95 -5.71 26.43 -6.93
CA ASN A 95 -4.71 26.95 -7.87
C ASN A 95 -3.29 26.72 -7.34
N ASP A 96 -3.09 26.84 -6.03
CA ASP A 96 -1.81 26.55 -5.38
C ASP A 96 -1.38 25.09 -5.64
N LEU A 97 -2.32 24.14 -5.56
CA LEU A 97 -2.08 22.72 -5.79
C LEU A 97 -1.74 22.40 -7.25
N ILE A 98 -2.43 23.05 -8.20
CA ILE A 98 -2.23 22.85 -9.65
C ILE A 98 -0.88 23.41 -10.08
N ASN A 99 -0.48 24.56 -9.53
CA ASN A 99 0.75 25.26 -9.91
C ASN A 99 1.96 24.88 -9.04
N LEU A 100 1.83 23.86 -8.18
CA LEU A 100 2.89 23.47 -7.27
C LEU A 100 4.16 23.03 -8.03
N ASP A 101 5.29 23.62 -7.65
CA ASP A 101 6.59 23.31 -8.24
C ASP A 101 7.00 21.86 -7.99
N ASN A 102 7.76 21.29 -8.92
CA ASN A 102 8.34 19.96 -8.74
C ASN A 102 9.16 19.92 -7.43
N PHE A 103 9.14 18.75 -6.78
CA PHE A 103 9.78 18.52 -5.49
C PHE A 103 9.17 19.32 -4.33
N ASN A 104 8.02 19.98 -4.48
CA ASN A 104 7.27 20.56 -3.37
C ASN A 104 6.02 19.73 -3.07
N ALA A 105 5.56 19.80 -1.82
CA ALA A 105 4.33 19.16 -1.37
C ALA A 105 3.64 20.03 -0.31
N TYR A 106 2.32 20.15 -0.37
CA TYR A 106 1.53 20.72 0.73
C TYR A 106 1.18 19.63 1.73
N VAL A 107 1.46 19.94 2.98
CA VAL A 107 1.41 18.96 4.06
C VAL A 107 0.52 19.48 5.17
N LYS A 108 -0.36 18.61 5.65
CA LYS A 108 -1.16 18.80 6.86
C LYS A 108 -0.96 17.56 7.73
N LEU A 109 -0.32 17.71 8.87
CA LEU A 109 -0.01 16.61 9.78
C LEU A 109 -0.95 16.58 10.99
N MET A 110 -1.25 15.39 11.49
CA MET A 110 -1.76 15.17 12.83
C MET A 110 -0.59 14.92 13.79
N ILE A 111 -0.34 15.86 14.69
CA ILE A 111 0.75 15.84 15.67
C ILE A 111 0.13 15.84 17.06
N ASN A 112 0.40 14.79 17.85
CA ASN A 112 -0.14 14.65 19.21
C ASN A 112 -1.67 14.84 19.30
N GLY A 113 -2.40 14.35 18.28
CA GLY A 113 -3.86 14.47 18.21
C GLY A 113 -4.39 15.84 17.75
N GLN A 114 -3.51 16.79 17.46
CA GLN A 114 -3.86 18.09 16.89
C GLN A 114 -3.50 18.16 15.41
N ILE A 115 -4.38 18.76 14.63
CA ILE A 115 -4.15 19.03 13.22
C ILE A 115 -3.27 20.28 13.11
N SER A 116 -2.15 20.17 12.41
CA SER A 116 -1.28 21.30 12.10
C SER A 116 -1.90 22.22 11.06
N VAL A 117 -1.48 23.49 11.08
CA VAL A 117 -1.73 24.42 9.98
C VAL A 117 -0.99 23.90 8.75
N PRO A 118 -1.64 23.79 7.58
CA PRO A 118 -0.98 23.34 6.37
C PRO A 118 0.28 24.14 6.04
N PHE A 119 1.31 23.47 5.54
CA PHE A 119 2.58 24.11 5.18
C PHE A 119 3.22 23.48 3.93
N ASN A 120 4.10 24.22 3.26
CA ASN A 120 4.89 23.70 2.14
C ASN A 120 6.10 22.92 2.64
N MET A 121 6.34 21.76 2.02
CA MET A 121 7.48 20.88 2.26
C MET A 121 8.27 20.71 0.97
N ILE A 122 9.57 21.01 1.03
CA ILE A 122 10.50 20.73 -0.06
C ILE A 122 11.05 19.31 0.13
N THR A 123 10.91 18.51 -0.91
CA THR A 123 11.40 17.13 -0.99
C THR A 123 12.74 17.07 -1.70
N TYR A 124 13.54 16.06 -1.37
CA TYR A 124 14.83 15.87 -2.00
C TYR A 124 14.65 15.20 -3.36
N PRO A 125 15.36 15.65 -4.41
CA PRO A 125 15.40 14.91 -5.65
C PRO A 125 15.95 13.50 -5.38
N GLY A 126 15.34 12.49 -6.01
CA GLY A 126 15.84 11.12 -5.94
C GLY A 126 17.32 11.08 -6.34
N ARG A 127 18.11 10.22 -5.69
CA ARG A 127 19.50 10.02 -6.11
C ARG A 127 19.53 9.62 -7.59
N PRO A 128 20.48 10.14 -8.39
CA PRO A 128 20.63 9.74 -9.77
C PRO A 128 20.68 8.21 -9.86
N SER A 129 19.89 7.63 -10.76
CA SER A 129 19.98 6.20 -11.02
C SER A 129 21.33 5.90 -11.68
N SER A 130 22.08 4.95 -11.12
CA SER A 130 23.26 4.37 -11.77
C SER A 130 22.87 3.01 -12.32
N PRO A 131 22.85 2.82 -13.65
CA PRO A 131 22.61 1.52 -14.27
C PRO A 131 23.59 0.44 -13.77
N GLU A 132 24.84 0.84 -13.51
CA GLU A 132 25.88 -0.02 -12.96
C GLU A 132 25.54 -0.48 -11.55
N LEU A 133 25.14 0.45 -10.68
CA LEU A 133 24.70 0.15 -9.32
C LEU A 133 23.45 -0.75 -9.32
N ALA A 134 22.47 -0.45 -10.19
CA ALA A 134 21.27 -1.25 -10.34
C ALA A 134 21.60 -2.69 -10.78
N LYS A 135 22.55 -2.86 -11.72
CA LYS A 135 23.04 -4.17 -12.16
C LYS A 135 23.71 -4.93 -11.01
N SER A 136 24.59 -4.28 -10.26
CA SER A 136 25.27 -4.89 -9.12
C SER A 136 24.29 -5.29 -8.01
N ILE A 137 23.29 -4.46 -7.68
CA ILE A 137 22.26 -4.78 -6.70
C ILE A 137 21.43 -6.00 -7.15
N ARG A 138 21.03 -6.05 -8.43
CA ARG A 138 20.30 -7.21 -8.98
C ARG A 138 21.14 -8.49 -8.88
N GLU A 139 22.43 -8.42 -9.18
CA GLU A 139 23.34 -9.55 -9.10
C GLU A 139 23.51 -10.07 -7.67
N ILE A 140 23.74 -9.17 -6.72
CA ILE A 140 23.85 -9.51 -5.29
C ILE A 140 22.54 -10.14 -4.78
N SER A 141 21.39 -9.56 -5.15
CA SER A 141 20.09 -10.11 -4.79
C SER A 141 19.89 -11.52 -5.35
N ARG A 142 20.27 -11.74 -6.62
CA ARG A 142 20.20 -13.06 -7.28
C ARG A 142 21.10 -14.09 -6.60
N LEU A 143 22.31 -13.72 -6.18
CA LEU A 143 23.23 -14.63 -5.49
C LEU A 143 22.80 -14.92 -4.05
N LYS A 144 22.23 -13.93 -3.36
CA LYS A 144 21.87 -14.04 -1.94
C LYS A 144 20.50 -14.66 -1.70
N TYR A 145 19.53 -14.36 -2.56
CA TYR A 145 18.13 -14.77 -2.40
C TYR A 145 17.60 -15.57 -3.58
N GLY A 146 18.29 -15.54 -4.73
CA GLY A 146 17.90 -16.35 -5.88
C GLY A 146 18.06 -17.82 -5.57
N ARG A 147 17.09 -18.61 -6.03
CA ARG A 147 17.08 -20.06 -5.92
C ARG A 147 16.89 -20.64 -7.32
N ASP A 148 17.35 -21.87 -7.50
CA ASP A 148 17.12 -22.57 -8.76
C ASP A 148 15.62 -22.63 -9.06
N ARG A 149 15.25 -22.21 -10.27
CA ARG A 149 13.85 -22.14 -10.69
C ARG A 149 13.16 -23.49 -10.57
N ALA A 150 13.83 -24.58 -10.93
CA ALA A 150 13.27 -25.93 -10.87
C ALA A 150 13.02 -26.37 -9.42
N MET A 151 13.88 -25.96 -8.47
CA MET A 151 13.68 -26.21 -7.04
C MET A 151 12.47 -25.44 -6.51
N VAL A 152 12.33 -24.17 -6.88
CA VAL A 152 11.18 -23.33 -6.46
C VAL A 152 9.87 -23.85 -7.06
N GLU A 153 9.86 -24.21 -8.35
CA GLU A 153 8.69 -24.77 -9.02
C GLU A 153 8.28 -26.10 -8.38
N ARG A 154 9.23 -26.97 -8.05
CA ARG A 154 8.97 -28.23 -7.34
C ARG A 154 8.38 -27.99 -5.95
N GLU A 155 8.94 -27.07 -5.17
CA GLU A 155 8.40 -26.71 -3.85
C GLU A 155 6.99 -26.11 -3.94
N ILE A 156 6.71 -25.26 -4.94
CA ILE A 156 5.38 -24.71 -5.19
C ILE A 156 4.40 -25.83 -5.56
N PHE A 157 4.82 -26.77 -6.42
CA PHE A 157 4.00 -27.92 -6.80
C PHE A 157 3.67 -28.82 -5.59
N GLU A 158 4.66 -29.11 -4.76
CA GLU A 158 4.50 -29.89 -3.53
C GLU A 158 3.58 -29.18 -2.51
N ARG A 159 3.72 -27.85 -2.36
CA ARG A 159 2.90 -27.04 -1.43
C ARG A 159 1.47 -26.80 -1.90
N SER A 160 1.25 -26.69 -3.22
CA SER A 160 -0.06 -26.38 -3.80
C SER A 160 -1.02 -27.57 -3.84
N GLN A 161 -0.59 -28.77 -3.41
CA GLN A 161 -1.38 -30.02 -3.49
C GLN A 161 -1.99 -30.29 -4.88
N LEU A 162 -1.43 -29.77 -5.96
CA LEU A 162 -1.86 -30.04 -7.34
C LEU A 162 -1.44 -31.44 -7.85
N GLY A 163 -1.02 -32.33 -6.96
CA GLY A 163 -0.57 -33.69 -7.25
C GLY A 163 -1.15 -34.78 -6.35
N LYS A 164 -2.28 -34.54 -5.67
CA LYS A 164 -3.10 -35.60 -5.05
C LYS A 164 -4.36 -35.87 -5.88
N THR A 165 -4.20 -36.22 -7.15
CA THR A 165 -5.24 -36.99 -7.85
C THR A 165 -4.96 -38.48 -7.61
N ALA A 166 -5.99 -39.20 -7.17
CA ALA A 166 -5.96 -40.62 -6.81
C ALA A 166 -5.23 -41.49 -7.86
N PRO A 167 -4.61 -42.61 -7.45
CA PRO A 167 -4.05 -43.56 -8.41
C PRO A 167 -5.13 -43.99 -9.41
N PRO A 168 -4.80 -44.17 -10.70
CA PRO A 168 -5.77 -44.62 -11.69
C PRO A 168 -6.41 -45.95 -11.25
N PRO A 169 -7.71 -46.18 -11.50
CA PRO A 169 -8.36 -47.42 -11.11
C PRO A 169 -7.63 -48.60 -11.76
N ALA A 170 -7.35 -49.63 -10.95
CA ALA A 170 -6.82 -50.88 -11.44
C ALA A 170 -7.76 -51.42 -12.53
N PHE A 171 -7.22 -51.71 -13.71
CA PHE A 171 -7.94 -52.49 -14.70
C PHE A 171 -8.15 -53.89 -14.12
N ASP A 172 -9.39 -54.21 -13.78
CA ASP A 172 -9.84 -55.57 -13.50
C ASP A 172 -9.65 -56.39 -14.78
N GLU A 173 -8.54 -57.12 -14.87
CA GLU A 173 -8.51 -58.35 -15.64
C GLU A 173 -9.36 -59.38 -14.88
N LEU A 174 -10.65 -59.50 -15.24
CA LEU A 174 -11.37 -60.78 -15.10
C LEU A 174 -12.55 -60.88 -16.08
N ASN A 175 -12.34 -61.77 -17.05
CA ASN A 175 -13.30 -62.75 -17.58
C ASN A 175 -14.35 -62.30 -18.61
N ARG A 176 -14.03 -62.48 -19.90
CA ARG A 176 -14.50 -63.60 -20.75
C ARG A 176 -14.22 -63.35 -22.23
#